data_AF-A0A916TLE1-F1
#
_entry.id   AF-A0A916TLE1-F1
#
_cell.length_a   1.000
_cell.length_b   1.000
_cell.length_c   1.000
_cell.angle_alpha   90.00
_cell.angle_beta   90.00
_cell.angle_gamma   90.00
#
_symmetry.space_group_name_H-M   'P 1'
#
loop_
_entity.id
_entity.type
_entity.pdbx_description
1 polymer ?
#
loop_
_entity_poly.entity_id
_entity_poly.type
_entity_poly.pdbx_seq_one_letter_code
_entity_poly.pdbx_strand_id
1 'polypeptide(L)'
;MSPPSAPFAPPAHIAPYVEVLGEALAIRFFLAFGGSELYLPRRPDRSMVVELTGPDKAAMLAEHLGPGIVRVPIPKPWLAAVLEREGKSKAAIARLLHVDQTTVRRWAARARDRTQLSLFDT
;
A
#
# COMPACT_ATOMS: atom_id res chain seq x y z
N MET A 1 1.16 22.99 -14.60
CA MET A 1 2.12 21.88 -14.80
C MET A 1 1.56 20.69 -14.06
N SER A 2 0.86 19.77 -14.75
CA SER A 2 0.39 18.54 -14.10
C SER A 2 1.61 17.75 -13.64
N PRO A 3 1.63 17.19 -12.42
CA PRO A 3 2.73 16.32 -12.02
C PRO A 3 2.80 15.16 -13.02
N PRO A 4 4.00 14.67 -13.37
CA PRO A 4 4.13 13.47 -14.19
C PRO A 4 3.31 12.37 -13.51
N SER A 5 2.46 11.66 -14.27
CA SER A 5 1.67 10.56 -13.71
C SER A 5 2.66 9.54 -13.15
N ALA A 6 2.81 9.53 -11.82
CA ALA A 6 3.79 8.68 -11.19
C ALA A 6 3.33 7.24 -11.43
N PRO A 7 4.12 6.37 -12.08
CA PRO A 7 3.73 4.98 -12.33
C PRO A 7 3.52 4.15 -11.05
N PHE A 8 3.68 4.78 -9.88
CA PHE A 8 3.59 4.27 -8.52
C PHE A 8 2.39 4.80 -7.73
N ALA A 9 1.47 5.55 -8.35
CA ALA A 9 0.25 5.97 -7.69
C ALA A 9 -0.45 4.75 -7.04
N PRO A 10 -0.84 4.83 -5.76
CA PRO A 10 -1.58 3.76 -5.11
C PRO A 10 -2.83 3.38 -5.91
N PRO A 11 -3.11 2.09 -6.14
CA PRO A 11 -4.39 1.67 -6.71
C PRO A 11 -5.58 2.24 -5.92
N ALA A 12 -6.69 2.54 -6.60
CA ALA A 12 -7.85 3.23 -6.01
C ALA A 12 -8.36 2.59 -4.71
N HIS A 13 -8.39 1.26 -4.62
CA HIS A 13 -8.85 0.53 -3.44
C HIS A 13 -7.89 0.61 -2.22
N ILE A 14 -6.67 1.10 -2.39
CA ILE A 14 -5.72 1.37 -1.29
C ILE A 14 -5.38 2.84 -1.12
N ALA A 15 -5.76 3.70 -2.08
CA ALA A 15 -5.47 5.13 -2.03
C ALA A 15 -5.91 5.80 -0.71
N PRO A 16 -7.13 5.53 -0.17
CA PRO A 16 -7.53 6.06 1.13
C PRO A 16 -6.56 5.78 2.29
N TYR A 17 -5.98 4.58 2.32
CA TYR A 17 -5.00 4.23 3.35
C TYR A 17 -3.71 5.04 3.19
N VAL A 18 -3.24 5.21 1.96
CA VAL A 18 -1.99 5.95 1.68
C VAL A 18 -2.17 7.45 1.91
N GLU A 19 -3.32 8.01 1.57
CA GLU A 19 -3.67 9.42 1.81
C GLU A 19 -3.69 9.75 3.31
N VAL A 20 -4.30 8.88 4.14
CA VAL A 20 -4.37 9.10 5.60
C VAL A 20 -3.04 8.81 6.29
N LEU A 21 -2.42 7.68 5.98
CA LEU A 21 -1.25 7.20 6.74
C LEU A 21 0.05 7.84 6.24
N GLY A 22 0.10 8.26 4.98
CA GLY A 22 1.33 8.46 4.24
C GLY A 22 1.93 7.13 3.78
N GLU A 23 2.71 7.16 2.70
CA GLU A 23 3.20 5.96 2.01
C GLU A 23 3.99 5.01 2.92
N ALA A 24 4.98 5.52 3.66
CA ALA A 24 5.83 4.69 4.53
C ALA A 24 5.04 3.97 5.64
N LEU A 25 4.07 4.66 6.26
CA LEU A 25 3.24 4.07 7.30
C LEU A 25 2.19 3.11 6.70
N ALA A 26 1.66 3.41 5.51
CA ALA A 26 0.76 2.52 4.79
C ALA A 26 1.45 1.19 4.41
N ILE A 27 2.71 1.22 3.96
CA ILE A 27 3.50 0.00 3.72
C ILE A 27 3.57 -0.85 4.99
N ARG A 28 3.94 -0.25 6.12
CA ARG A 28 4.00 -0.95 7.42
C ARG A 28 2.63 -1.51 7.81
N PHE A 29 1.56 -0.74 7.58
CA PHE A 29 0.19 -1.14 7.85
C PHE A 29 -0.23 -2.37 7.04
N PHE A 30 0.00 -2.37 5.72
CA PHE A 30 -0.32 -3.52 4.86
C PHE A 30 0.54 -4.74 5.15
N LEU A 31 1.81 -4.56 5.53
CA LEU A 31 2.66 -5.67 5.95
C LEU A 31 2.21 -6.28 7.29
N ALA A 32 1.70 -5.45 8.21
CA ALA A 32 1.25 -5.90 9.52
C ALA A 32 -0.16 -6.54 9.49
N PHE A 33 -1.08 -5.97 8.70
CA PHE A 33 -2.51 -6.31 8.77
C PHE A 33 -3.11 -6.77 7.44
N GLY A 34 -2.37 -6.76 6.34
CA GLY A 34 -2.88 -7.15 5.03
C GLY A 34 -3.50 -8.55 5.04
N GLY A 35 -4.74 -8.66 4.59
CA GLY A 35 -5.46 -9.93 4.48
C GLY A 35 -6.27 -10.30 5.72
N SER A 36 -6.23 -9.49 6.78
CA SER A 36 -7.07 -9.67 7.97
C SER A 36 -8.31 -8.76 7.92
N GLU A 37 -9.24 -9.03 8.83
CA GLU A 37 -10.28 -8.09 9.21
C GLU A 37 -9.83 -7.31 10.45
N LEU A 38 -10.10 -6.01 10.47
CA LEU A 38 -9.80 -5.13 11.59
C LEU A 38 -11.07 -4.39 12.01
N TYR A 39 -11.24 -4.22 13.32
CA TYR A 39 -12.25 -3.32 13.86
C TYR A 39 -11.66 -1.92 14.04
N LEU A 40 -12.26 -0.93 13.36
CA LEU A 40 -11.91 0.48 13.43
C LEU A 40 -13.05 1.28 14.11
N PRO A 41 -13.00 1.50 15.43
CA PRO A 41 -13.98 2.32 16.11
C PRO A 41 -13.82 3.81 15.77
N ARG A 42 -14.90 4.59 15.89
CA ARG A 42 -14.87 6.07 15.67
C ARG A 42 -13.86 6.80 16.54
N ARG A 43 -13.63 6.29 17.76
CA ARG A 43 -12.66 6.83 18.72
C ARG A 43 -11.73 5.70 19.15
N PRO A 44 -10.65 5.44 18.41
CA PRO A 44 -9.73 4.38 18.72
C PRO A 44 -8.87 4.75 19.94
N ASP A 45 -8.74 3.81 20.88
CA ASP A 45 -8.02 4.01 22.14
C ASP A 45 -6.78 3.10 22.24
N ARG A 46 -6.98 1.78 22.29
CA ARG A 46 -5.94 0.76 22.45
C ARG A 46 -6.21 -0.38 21.49
N SER A 47 -5.40 -0.47 20.44
CA SER A 47 -5.41 -1.59 19.51
C SER A 47 -4.06 -1.66 18.80
N MET A 48 -3.76 -2.80 18.17
CA MET A 48 -2.55 -2.93 17.33
C MET A 48 -2.52 -1.86 16.22
N VAL A 49 -3.68 -1.41 15.74
CA VAL A 49 -3.78 -0.30 14.77
C VAL A 49 -3.27 0.98 15.40
N VAL A 50 -3.76 1.34 16.59
CA VAL A 50 -3.31 2.55 17.32
C VAL A 50 -1.83 2.48 17.65
N GLU A 51 -1.32 1.32 18.06
CA GLU A 51 0.10 1.12 18.35
C GLU A 51 0.98 1.38 17.11
N LEU A 52 0.50 0.98 15.93
CA LEU A 52 1.25 1.19 14.68
C LEU A 52 1.13 2.62 14.15
N THR A 53 -0.08 3.20 14.17
CA THR A 53 -0.40 4.43 13.43
C THR A 53 -0.50 5.67 14.32
N GLY A 54 -0.66 5.50 15.64
CA GLY A 54 -1.06 6.55 16.57
C GLY A 54 -2.58 6.79 16.56
N PRO A 55 -3.13 7.37 17.64
CA PRO A 55 -4.58 7.55 17.80
C PRO A 55 -5.19 8.48 16.74
N ASP A 56 -4.49 9.55 16.36
CA ASP A 56 -4.99 10.54 15.39
C ASP A 56 -5.18 9.92 14.00
N LYS A 57 -4.16 9.24 13.48
CA LYS A 57 -4.24 8.58 12.17
C LYS A 57 -5.20 7.40 12.18
N ALA A 58 -5.30 6.67 13.30
CA ALA A 58 -6.31 5.62 13.44
C ALA A 58 -7.74 6.19 13.36
N ALA A 59 -7.99 7.33 14.01
CA ALA A 59 -9.29 8.01 13.97
C ALA A 59 -9.61 8.53 12.56
N MET A 60 -8.64 9.16 11.90
CA MET A 60 -8.79 9.61 10.51
C MET A 60 -9.05 8.43 9.55
N LEU A 61 -8.40 7.29 9.78
CA LEU A 61 -8.60 6.10 8.95
C LEU A 61 -10.02 5.54 9.13
N ALA A 62 -10.52 5.50 10.37
CA ALA A 62 -11.90 5.08 10.66
C ALA A 62 -12.93 6.04 10.05
N GLU A 63 -12.68 7.35 10.07
CA GLU A 63 -13.54 8.35 9.44
C GLU A 63 -13.59 8.17 7.92
N HIS A 64 -12.44 7.94 7.29
CA HIS A 64 -12.32 7.88 5.84
C HIS A 64 -12.80 6.54 5.24
N LEU A 65 -12.56 5.41 5.94
CA LEU A 65 -12.99 4.09 5.49
C LEU A 65 -14.41 3.71 5.94
N GLY A 66 -14.94 4.43 6.92
CA GLY A 66 -16.17 4.06 7.63
C GLY A 66 -15.85 3.26 8.90
N PRO A 67 -16.32 3.69 10.08
CA PRO A 67 -16.08 2.97 11.33
C PRO A 67 -16.80 1.63 11.31
N GLY A 68 -16.13 0.56 11.75
CA GLY A 68 -16.66 -0.80 11.70
C GLY A 68 -15.59 -1.83 11.41
N ILE A 69 -16.01 -3.00 10.95
CA ILE A 69 -15.10 -4.06 10.49
C ILE A 69 -14.70 -3.76 9.05
N VAL A 70 -13.41 -3.68 8.79
CA VAL A 70 -12.84 -3.50 7.46
C VAL A 70 -11.94 -4.67 7.11
N ARG A 71 -11.99 -5.11 5.85
CA ARG A 71 -11.03 -6.08 5.32
C ARG A 71 -9.84 -5.36 4.71
N VAL A 72 -8.64 -5.62 5.24
CA VAL A 72 -7.43 -4.93 4.80
C VAL A 72 -6.91 -5.54 3.50
N PRO A 73 -6.71 -4.75 2.43
CA PRO A 73 -6.15 -5.24 1.17
C PRO A 73 -4.72 -5.78 1.30
N ILE A 74 -4.32 -6.63 0.34
CA ILE A 74 -2.93 -7.11 0.19
C ILE A 74 -2.36 -6.62 -1.15
N PRO A 75 -1.88 -5.36 -1.23
CA PRO A 75 -1.46 -4.78 -2.50
C PRO A 75 -0.03 -5.16 -2.88
N LYS A 76 0.29 -6.46 -2.98
CA LYS A 76 1.66 -6.96 -3.22
C LYS A 76 2.37 -6.34 -4.44
N PRO A 77 1.72 -6.13 -5.60
CA PRO A 77 2.38 -5.47 -6.74
C PRO A 77 2.80 -4.03 -6.44
N TRP A 78 1.96 -3.28 -5.72
CA TRP A 78 2.27 -1.91 -5.31
C TRP A 78 3.36 -1.89 -4.24
N LEU A 79 3.26 -2.74 -3.21
CA LEU A 79 4.31 -2.91 -2.19
C LEU A 79 5.65 -3.24 -2.84
N ALA A 80 5.68 -4.20 -3.78
CA ALA A 80 6.88 -4.58 -4.49
C ALA A 80 7.49 -3.40 -5.27
N ALA A 81 6.66 -2.59 -5.95
CA ALA A 81 7.12 -1.43 -6.68
C ALA A 81 7.73 -0.35 -5.77
N VAL A 82 7.09 -0.07 -4.63
CA VAL A 82 7.60 0.92 -3.66
C VAL A 82 8.87 0.43 -2.98
N LEU A 83 8.92 -0.83 -2.56
CA LEU A 83 10.09 -1.43 -1.93
C LEU A 83 11.29 -1.51 -2.89
N GLU A 84 11.04 -1.74 -4.19
CA GLU A 84 12.08 -1.69 -5.22
C GLU A 84 12.64 -0.27 -5.39
N ARG A 85 11.76 0.75 -5.35
CA ARG A 85 12.15 2.17 -5.38
C ARG A 85 12.97 2.56 -4.15
N GLU A 86 12.69 1.94 -2.99
CA GLU A 86 13.51 2.05 -1.77
C GLU A 86 14.85 1.27 -1.84
N GLY A 87 15.17 0.65 -2.98
CA GLY A 87 16.43 -0.05 -3.21
C GLY A 87 16.45 -1.50 -2.73
N LYS A 88 15.32 -2.09 -2.30
CA LYS A 88 15.30 -3.51 -1.96
C LYS A 88 15.48 -4.37 -3.21
N SER A 89 16.32 -5.40 -3.09
CA SER A 89 16.48 -6.38 -4.16
C SER A 89 15.20 -7.20 -4.35
N LYS A 90 14.96 -7.70 -5.57
CA LYS A 90 13.80 -8.55 -5.88
C LYS A 90 13.74 -9.80 -5.00
N ALA A 91 14.88 -10.34 -4.61
CA ALA A 91 14.97 -11.48 -3.68
C ALA A 91 14.56 -11.08 -2.26
N ALA A 92 14.94 -9.89 -1.79
CA ALA A 92 14.49 -9.37 -0.49
C ALA A 92 12.97 -9.11 -0.49
N ILE A 93 12.44 -8.53 -1.56
CA ILE A 93 11.01 -8.30 -1.74
C ILE A 93 10.24 -9.62 -1.76
N ALA A 94 10.74 -10.62 -2.49
CA ALA A 94 10.15 -11.96 -2.56
C ALA A 94 10.00 -12.59 -1.17
N ARG A 95 11.05 -12.54 -0.34
CA ARG A 95 11.01 -13.02 1.05
C ARG A 95 10.02 -12.24 1.90
N LEU A 96 10.05 -10.91 1.81
CA LEU A 96 9.18 -10.05 2.60
C LEU A 96 7.69 -10.24 2.27
N LEU A 97 7.36 -10.42 0.99
CA LEU A 97 5.97 -10.55 0.53
C LEU A 97 5.50 -12.01 0.42
N HIS A 98 6.35 -12.98 0.80
CA HIS A 98 6.10 -14.42 0.68
C HIS A 98 5.61 -14.82 -0.72
N VAL A 99 6.42 -14.52 -1.74
CA VAL A 99 6.19 -14.91 -3.14
C VAL A 99 7.52 -15.26 -3.81
N ASP A 100 7.47 -15.94 -4.96
CA ASP A 100 8.68 -16.20 -5.73
C ASP A 100 9.30 -14.93 -6.33
N GLN A 101 10.63 -14.94 -6.49
CA GLN A 101 11.35 -13.84 -7.16
C GLN A 101 10.88 -13.64 -8.61
N THR A 102 10.42 -14.70 -9.29
CA THR A 102 9.84 -14.64 -10.64
C THR A 102 8.53 -13.84 -10.66
N THR A 103 7.71 -13.95 -9.61
CA THR A 103 6.48 -13.16 -9.44
C THR A 103 6.81 -11.68 -9.30
N VAL A 104 7.81 -11.32 -8.49
CA VAL A 104 8.28 -9.94 -8.36
C VAL A 104 8.78 -9.38 -9.71
N ARG A 105 9.55 -10.19 -10.47
CA ARG A 105 10.00 -9.81 -11.83
C ARG A 105 8.83 -9.55 -12.78
N ARG A 106 7.79 -10.39 -12.73
CA ARG A 106 6.58 -10.23 -13.57
C ARG A 106 5.86 -8.92 -13.25
N TRP A 107 5.71 -8.57 -11.98
CA TRP A 107 5.11 -7.28 -11.60
C TRP A 107 5.93 -6.09 -12.09
N ALA A 108 7.26 -6.14 -11.94
CA ALA A 108 8.14 -5.08 -12.41
C ALA A 108 8.08 -4.91 -13.94
N ALA A 109 8.02 -6.01 -14.71
CA ALA A 109 7.85 -5.96 -16.16
C ALA A 109 6.52 -5.29 -16.55
N ARG A 110 5.41 -5.72 -15.95
CA ARG A 110 4.07 -5.15 -16.22
C ARG A 110 3.99 -3.66 -15.87
N ALA A 111 4.69 -3.20 -14.83
CA ALA A 111 4.75 -1.80 -14.48
C ALA A 111 5.49 -0.95 -15.55
N ARG A 112 6.54 -1.52 -16.18
CA ARG A 112 7.27 -0.86 -17.28
C ARG A 112 6.43 -0.80 -18.55
N ASP A 113 5.76 -1.89 -18.92
CA ASP A 113 4.89 -1.95 -20.11
C ASP A 113 3.79 -0.88 -20.04
N ARG A 114 3.15 -0.73 -18.86
CA ARG A 114 2.14 0.31 -18.64
C ARG A 114 2.71 1.72 -18.83
N THR A 115 3.94 1.95 -18.38
CA THR A 115 4.61 3.25 -18.54
C THR A 115 4.92 3.52 -20.01
N GLN A 116 5.37 2.49 -20.75
CA GLN A 116 5.64 2.61 -22.18
C GLN A 116 4.38 2.94 -22.99
N LEU A 117 3.24 2.32 -22.69
CA LEU A 117 1.97 2.62 -23.37
C LEU A 117 1.54 4.08 -23.16
N SER A 118 1.66 4.61 -21.93
CA SER A 118 1.28 6.00 -21.63
C SER A 118 2.11 7.06 -22.36
N LEU A 119 3.28 6.71 -22.90
CA LEU A 119 4.13 7.65 -23.66
C LEU A 119 3.63 7.89 -25.09
N PHE A 120 2.77 7.03 -25.62
CA PHE A 120 2.26 7.12 -26.99
C PHE A 120 0.87 7.77 -27.09
N ASP A 121 0.25 8.09 -25.95
CA ASP A 121 -1.08 8.71 -25.88
C ASP A 121 -1.02 10.26 -25.78
N THR A 122 0.02 10.91 -26.33
CA THR A 122 0.21 12.37 -26.29
C THR A 122 -0.36 13.07 -27.52
#